data_AF-A0A0G1FF92-F1
#
_entry.id   AF-A0A0G1FF92-F1
#
_cell.length_a   1.000
_cell.length_b   1.000
_cell.length_c   1.000
_cell.angle_alpha   90.00
_cell.angle_beta   90.00
_cell.angle_gamma   90.00
#
_symmetry.space_group_name_H-M   'P 1'
#
loop_
_entity.id
_entity.type
_entity.pdbx_description
1 polymer ?
#
loop_
_entity_poly.entity_id
_entity_poly.type
_entity_poly.pdbx_seq_one_letter_code
_entity_poly.pdbx_strand_id
1 'polypeptide(L)'
;MIEVKKKENFNETFQPKSQVFGQFAKSKKLEIQSQAEIKTEEKRRRFEKSRLRQKNRPSKKTGKDRIKRVMKKSWLKVKNRVLGKKYDLSFSYAESDEMNRLNKLYRKKNYSANVLSFPLSENEGEILINKKYQKNGGLSFYLFIHSLLHLSGLKHSQKMDEKELEIMQKFYPKKYKKIMADF
;
A
#
# COMPACT_ATOMS: atom_id res chain seq x y z
N MET A 1 -35.29 74.23 -35.85
CA MET A 1 -35.46 73.93 -34.42
C MET A 1 -36.49 72.81 -34.26
N ILE A 2 -36.16 71.86 -33.37
CA ILE A 2 -36.96 70.76 -32.82
C ILE A 2 -37.04 69.46 -33.64
N GLU A 3 -36.66 68.41 -32.93
CA GLU A 3 -36.35 67.02 -33.24
C GLU A 3 -37.59 66.14 -32.94
N VAL A 4 -37.84 65.09 -33.76
CA VAL A 4 -38.58 63.90 -33.30
C VAL A 4 -38.00 62.65 -33.97
N LYS A 5 -37.41 61.76 -33.17
CA LYS A 5 -36.93 60.41 -33.53
C LYS A 5 -38.07 59.39 -33.59
N LYS A 6 -38.02 58.43 -34.52
CA LYS A 6 -38.61 57.07 -34.42
C LYS A 6 -37.80 56.11 -35.32
N LYS A 7 -36.89 55.32 -34.73
CA LYS A 7 -36.98 53.88 -34.38
C LYS A 7 -36.86 52.93 -35.59
N GLU A 8 -35.64 52.41 -35.75
CA GLU A 8 -35.32 51.23 -36.57
C GLU A 8 -35.80 49.95 -35.88
N ASN A 9 -36.45 49.05 -36.63
CA ASN A 9 -36.78 47.69 -36.18
C ASN A 9 -35.67 46.73 -36.61
N PHE A 10 -34.90 46.26 -35.64
CA PHE A 10 -33.95 45.16 -35.76
C PHE A 10 -34.73 43.84 -35.60
N ASN A 11 -34.87 43.05 -36.67
CA ASN A 11 -35.30 41.66 -36.58
C ASN A 11 -34.07 40.76 -36.63
N GLU A 12 -33.46 40.53 -35.46
CA GLU A 12 -32.47 39.48 -35.26
C GLU A 12 -33.17 38.13 -35.10
N THR A 13 -32.93 37.23 -36.05
CA THR A 13 -33.22 35.80 -35.96
C THR A 13 -32.56 35.20 -34.71
N PHE A 14 -33.37 34.92 -33.70
CA PHE A 14 -32.96 34.28 -32.44
C PHE A 14 -32.65 32.80 -32.70
N GLN A 15 -31.36 32.42 -32.68
CA GLN A 15 -30.98 31.01 -32.64
C GLN A 15 -31.27 30.40 -31.25
N PRO A 16 -31.75 29.15 -31.16
CA PRO A 16 -32.14 28.54 -29.89
C PRO A 16 -30.94 28.28 -28.97
N LYS A 17 -31.03 28.77 -27.72
CA LYS A 17 -30.02 28.69 -26.65
C LYS A 17 -29.69 27.27 -26.14
N SER A 18 -30.26 26.20 -26.70
CA SER A 18 -30.02 24.82 -26.26
C SER A 18 -28.73 24.20 -26.81
N GLN A 19 -28.14 24.77 -27.86
CA GLN A 19 -26.98 24.17 -28.54
C GLN A 19 -25.62 24.63 -27.97
N VAL A 20 -25.57 25.81 -27.32
CA VAL A 20 -24.33 26.40 -26.75
C VAL A 20 -23.95 25.77 -25.41
N PHE A 21 -24.92 25.37 -24.58
CA PHE A 21 -24.67 24.74 -23.28
C PHE A 21 -24.07 23.32 -23.40
N GLY A 22 -24.47 22.56 -24.42
CA GLY A 22 -23.97 21.19 -24.65
C GLY A 22 -22.50 21.13 -25.05
N GLN A 23 -22.00 22.12 -25.79
CA GLN A 23 -20.59 22.20 -26.18
C GLN A 23 -19.69 22.64 -25.01
N PHE A 24 -20.15 23.57 -24.17
CA PHE A 24 -19.43 24.04 -22.98
C PHE A 24 -19.27 22.96 -21.88
N ALA A 25 -20.27 22.10 -21.70
CA ALA A 25 -20.20 21.00 -20.73
C ALA A 25 -19.23 19.89 -21.19
N LYS A 26 -19.16 19.66 -22.50
CA LYS A 26 -18.27 18.64 -23.10
C LYS A 26 -16.81 19.08 -23.06
N SER A 27 -16.52 20.35 -23.36
CA SER A 27 -15.17 20.92 -23.29
C SER A 27 -14.61 20.95 -21.87
N LYS A 28 -15.41 21.35 -20.87
CA LYS A 28 -15.00 21.30 -19.45
C LYS A 28 -14.72 19.87 -18.95
N LYS A 29 -15.50 18.88 -19.40
CA LYS A 29 -15.29 17.47 -19.02
C LYS A 29 -14.00 16.88 -19.61
N LEU A 30 -13.68 17.22 -20.85
CA LEU A 30 -12.41 16.87 -21.51
C LEU A 30 -11.22 17.56 -20.84
N GLU A 31 -11.36 18.83 -20.44
CA GLU A 31 -10.32 19.58 -19.75
C GLU A 31 -10.03 19.00 -18.36
N ILE A 32 -11.06 18.63 -17.59
CA ILE A 32 -10.91 17.99 -16.27
C ILE A 32 -10.27 16.59 -16.39
N GLN A 33 -10.64 15.81 -17.41
CA GLN A 33 -10.02 14.50 -17.68
C GLN A 33 -8.53 14.66 -18.04
N SER A 34 -8.19 15.63 -18.89
CA SER A 34 -6.79 15.93 -19.24
C SER A 34 -5.97 16.33 -18.00
N GLN A 35 -6.54 17.16 -17.11
CA GLN A 35 -5.85 17.58 -15.89
C GLN A 35 -5.67 16.43 -14.88
N ALA A 36 -6.62 15.49 -14.82
CA ALA A 36 -6.51 14.31 -13.95
C ALA A 36 -5.45 13.31 -14.46
N GLU A 37 -5.34 13.15 -15.78
CA GLU A 37 -4.30 12.33 -16.42
C GLU A 37 -2.91 12.94 -16.25
N ILE A 38 -2.78 14.27 -16.43
CA ILE A 38 -1.53 15.00 -16.19
C ILE A 38 -1.08 14.86 -14.73
N LYS A 39 -2.00 15.03 -13.75
CA LYS A 39 -1.69 14.83 -12.32
C LYS A 39 -1.28 13.39 -12.00
N THR A 40 -1.85 12.41 -12.70
CA THR A 40 -1.52 10.99 -12.53
C THR A 40 -0.14 10.67 -13.09
N GLU A 41 0.19 11.24 -14.24
CA GLU A 41 1.48 11.08 -14.91
C GLU A 41 2.61 11.80 -14.16
N GLU A 42 2.36 13.00 -13.63
CA GLU A 42 3.32 13.69 -12.74
C GLU A 42 3.60 12.88 -11.46
N LYS A 43 2.58 12.22 -10.90
CA LYS A 43 2.73 11.36 -9.72
C LYS A 43 3.54 10.11 -10.04
N ARG A 44 3.34 9.49 -11.22
CA ARG A 44 4.14 8.38 -11.74
C ARG A 44 5.59 8.79 -11.96
N ARG A 45 5.83 9.93 -12.63
CA ARG A 45 7.17 10.51 -12.83
C ARG A 45 7.87 10.84 -11.52
N ARG A 46 7.15 11.35 -10.52
CA ARG A 46 7.71 11.64 -9.19
C ARG A 46 8.07 10.37 -8.43
N PHE A 47 7.26 9.31 -8.56
CA PHE A 47 7.54 7.99 -8.01
C PHE A 47 8.76 7.35 -8.68
N GLU A 48 8.87 7.44 -9.99
CA GLU A 48 9.99 6.90 -10.77
C GLU A 48 11.30 7.66 -10.50
N LYS A 49 11.25 8.99 -10.40
CA LYS A 49 12.39 9.82 -9.95
C LYS A 49 12.82 9.48 -8.51
N SER A 50 11.88 9.19 -7.61
CA SER A 50 12.17 8.74 -6.25
C SER A 50 12.84 7.35 -6.24
N ARG A 51 12.32 6.43 -7.06
CA ARG A 51 12.89 5.08 -7.25
C ARG A 51 14.31 5.14 -7.82
N LEU A 52 14.55 6.00 -8.82
CA LEU A 52 15.87 6.20 -9.41
C LEU A 52 16.85 6.87 -8.43
N ARG A 53 16.38 7.81 -7.62
CA ARG A 53 17.16 8.41 -6.52
C ARG A 53 17.53 7.41 -5.43
N GLN A 54 16.66 6.44 -5.11
CA GLN A 54 17.01 5.34 -4.21
C GLN A 54 18.02 4.38 -4.85
N LYS A 55 17.87 4.07 -6.14
CA LYS A 55 18.78 3.18 -6.88
C LYS A 55 20.19 3.79 -7.05
N ASN A 56 20.29 5.10 -7.19
CA ASN A 56 21.54 5.83 -7.41
C ASN A 56 22.09 6.51 -6.14
N ARG A 57 21.60 6.15 -4.95
CA ARG A 57 22.17 6.65 -3.70
C ARG A 57 23.57 6.03 -3.53
N PRO A 58 24.64 6.83 -3.44
CA PRO A 58 25.99 6.30 -3.32
C PRO A 58 26.09 5.42 -2.08
N SER A 59 26.46 4.16 -2.30
CA SER A 59 26.77 3.18 -1.27
C SER A 59 28.03 3.63 -0.53
N LYS A 60 27.86 4.43 0.52
CA LYS A 60 28.90 4.57 1.54
C LYS A 60 28.74 3.43 2.54
N LYS A 61 29.37 2.29 2.26
CA LYS A 61 30.11 1.43 3.21
C LYS A 61 30.50 0.11 2.54
N THR A 62 31.79 -0.16 2.61
CA THR A 62 32.55 -1.26 2.00
C THR A 62 32.18 -2.63 2.55
N GLY A 63 31.85 -3.57 1.67
CA GLY A 63 32.21 -5.00 1.64
C GLY A 63 31.94 -5.94 2.82
N LYS A 64 32.19 -5.57 4.09
CA LYS A 64 32.24 -6.51 5.23
C LYS A 64 31.27 -6.19 6.37
N ASP A 65 30.67 -5.00 6.40
CA ASP A 65 29.85 -4.53 7.55
C ASP A 65 28.33 -4.74 7.39
N ARG A 66 27.87 -5.37 6.30
CA ARG A 66 26.50 -5.87 6.24
C ARG A 66 26.41 -7.09 7.15
N ILE A 67 26.23 -6.83 8.44
CA ILE A 67 25.63 -7.77 9.38
C ILE A 67 24.37 -8.29 8.67
N LYS A 68 24.47 -9.49 8.05
CA LYS A 68 23.31 -10.29 7.73
C LYS A 68 22.59 -10.38 9.06
N ARG A 69 21.50 -9.62 9.23
CA ARG A 69 20.64 -9.76 10.39
C ARG A 69 20.01 -11.12 10.24
N VAL A 70 20.70 -12.14 10.73
CA VAL A 70 20.29 -13.53 10.59
C VAL A 70 18.95 -13.63 11.31
N MET A 71 17.89 -13.84 10.55
CA MET A 71 16.58 -14.19 11.08
C MET A 71 16.79 -15.32 12.10
N LYS A 72 16.23 -15.17 13.31
CA LYS A 72 16.39 -16.17 14.37
C LYS A 72 16.09 -17.57 13.81
N LYS A 73 16.88 -18.57 14.19
CA LYS A 73 16.77 -19.95 13.67
C LYS A 73 15.33 -20.50 13.76
N SER A 74 14.60 -20.17 14.82
CA SER A 74 13.18 -20.56 14.98
C SER A 74 12.26 -19.91 13.95
N TRP A 75 12.44 -18.63 13.65
CA TRP A 75 11.66 -17.89 12.67
C TRP A 75 11.94 -18.40 11.25
N LEU A 76 13.21 -18.69 10.95
CA LEU A 76 13.61 -19.27 9.67
C LEU A 76 12.98 -20.66 9.43
N LYS A 77 12.88 -21.49 10.46
CA LYS A 77 12.19 -22.80 10.37
C LYS A 77 10.72 -22.63 9.98
N VAL A 78 10.02 -21.66 10.57
CA VAL A 78 8.62 -21.37 10.24
C VAL A 78 8.48 -20.81 8.83
N LYS A 79 9.34 -19.83 8.46
CA LYS A 79 9.39 -19.31 7.09
C LYS A 79 9.55 -20.43 6.06
N ASN A 80 10.50 -21.33 6.28
CA ASN A 80 10.77 -22.45 5.38
C ASN A 80 9.62 -23.47 5.34
N ARG A 81 8.88 -23.63 6.45
CA ARG A 81 7.68 -24.49 6.50
C ARG A 81 6.54 -23.92 5.67
N VAL A 82 6.33 -22.60 5.70
CA VAL A 82 5.18 -21.94 5.04
C VAL A 82 5.47 -21.59 3.59
N LEU A 83 6.62 -20.97 3.32
CA LEU A 83 6.97 -20.42 2.00
C LEU A 83 8.04 -21.23 1.26
N GLY A 84 8.64 -22.24 1.90
CA GLY A 84 9.75 -23.01 1.32
C GLY A 84 11.12 -22.35 1.48
N LYS A 85 12.19 -23.14 1.30
CA LYS A 85 13.59 -22.69 1.51
C LYS A 85 14.07 -21.67 0.47
N LYS A 86 13.51 -21.71 -0.74
CA LYS A 86 13.93 -20.87 -1.87
C LYS A 86 13.32 -19.46 -1.87
N TYR A 87 12.24 -19.25 -1.11
CA TYR A 87 11.57 -17.96 -1.04
C TYR A 87 12.45 -16.92 -0.32
N ASP A 88 12.71 -15.77 -0.94
CA ASP A 88 13.44 -14.67 -0.31
C ASP A 88 12.49 -13.77 0.49
N LEU A 89 12.79 -13.56 1.76
CA LEU A 89 11.91 -12.82 2.66
C LEU A 89 12.69 -11.75 3.42
N SER A 90 12.32 -10.50 3.17
CA SER A 90 12.68 -9.37 4.04
C SER A 90 11.74 -9.32 5.25
N PHE A 91 12.31 -9.12 6.43
CA PHE A 91 11.56 -8.93 7.66
C PHE A 91 12.19 -7.80 8.49
N SER A 92 11.39 -6.81 8.89
CA SER A 92 11.82 -5.78 9.81
C SER A 92 10.69 -5.22 10.68
N TYR A 93 11.07 -4.48 11.71
CA TYR A 93 10.15 -3.69 12.52
C TYR A 93 10.14 -2.24 12.03
N ALA A 94 8.97 -1.62 11.97
CA ALA A 94 8.79 -0.22 11.59
C ALA A 94 8.02 0.56 12.67
N GLU A 95 8.32 1.85 12.81
CA GLU A 95 7.63 2.74 13.75
C GLU A 95 6.15 2.91 13.39
N SER A 96 5.30 3.20 14.37
CA SER A 96 3.85 3.32 14.18
C SER A 96 3.45 4.34 13.11
N ASP A 97 4.18 5.45 12.99
CA ASP A 97 3.91 6.48 11.99
C ASP A 97 4.21 5.99 10.57
N GLU A 98 5.31 5.26 10.39
CA GLU A 98 5.63 4.65 9.10
C GLU A 98 4.61 3.57 8.74
N MET A 99 4.22 2.74 9.71
CA MET A 99 3.14 1.76 9.51
C MET A 99 1.81 2.42 9.10
N ASN A 100 1.46 3.57 9.68
CA ASN A 100 0.27 4.33 9.28
C ASN A 100 0.42 4.91 7.87
N ARG A 101 1.57 5.52 7.56
CA ARG A 101 1.88 6.07 6.23
C ARG A 101 1.75 5.02 5.15
N LEU A 102 2.33 3.84 5.36
CA LEU A 102 2.29 2.72 4.41
C LEU A 102 0.87 2.13 4.31
N ASN A 103 0.15 1.98 5.42
CA ASN A 103 -1.23 1.48 5.41
C ASN A 103 -2.17 2.42 4.64
N LYS A 104 -1.99 3.74 4.78
CA LYS A 104 -2.71 4.75 4.00
C LYS A 104 -2.33 4.70 2.52
N LEU A 105 -1.04 4.57 2.21
CA LEU A 105 -0.55 4.53 0.83
C LEU A 105 -1.08 3.33 0.05
N TYR A 106 -0.91 2.13 0.62
CA TYR A 106 -1.16 0.86 -0.07
C TYR A 106 -2.55 0.27 0.16
N ARG A 107 -3.16 0.46 1.36
CA ARG A 107 -4.47 -0.11 1.71
C ARG A 107 -5.58 0.93 1.84
N LYS A 108 -5.27 2.23 1.69
CA LYS A 108 -6.20 3.36 1.88
C LYS A 108 -6.82 3.43 3.28
N LYS A 109 -6.11 2.91 4.29
CA LYS A 109 -6.54 2.90 5.69
C LYS A 109 -5.73 3.90 6.52
N ASN A 110 -6.41 4.84 7.16
CA ASN A 110 -5.77 5.95 7.91
C ASN A 110 -5.56 5.60 9.39
N TYR A 111 -4.86 4.51 9.65
CA TYR A 111 -4.44 4.10 11.00
C TYR A 111 -3.18 3.24 10.94
N SER A 112 -2.45 3.15 12.05
CA SER A 112 -1.25 2.31 12.13
C SER A 112 -1.60 0.83 12.10
N ALA A 113 -1.12 0.11 11.08
CA ALA A 113 -1.31 -1.34 10.99
C ALA A 113 -0.44 -2.09 12.01
N ASN A 114 -0.92 -3.23 12.50
CA ASN A 114 -0.11 -4.12 13.33
C ASN A 114 0.99 -4.80 12.51
N VAL A 115 0.64 -5.23 11.30
CA VAL A 115 1.54 -5.84 10.35
C VAL A 115 1.12 -5.52 8.90
N LEU A 116 2.12 -5.39 8.02
CA LEU A 116 1.96 -5.24 6.58
C LEU A 116 2.81 -6.32 5.90
N SER A 117 2.20 -7.01 4.94
CA SER A 117 2.83 -8.01 4.08
C SER A 117 2.75 -7.54 2.64
N PHE A 118 3.89 -7.57 1.94
CA PHE A 118 4.03 -7.14 0.55
C PHE A 118 4.55 -8.33 -0.28
N PRO A 119 3.69 -8.99 -1.07
CA PRO A 119 4.16 -9.96 -2.06
C PRO A 119 4.83 -9.18 -3.20
N LEU A 120 6.16 -9.28 -3.31
CA LEU A 120 6.95 -8.52 -4.29
C LEU A 120 7.04 -9.28 -5.62
N SER A 121 7.16 -10.61 -5.55
CA SER A 121 7.08 -11.55 -6.67
C SER A 121 6.58 -12.91 -6.18
N GLU A 122 6.53 -13.92 -7.06
CA GLU A 122 6.12 -15.28 -6.68
C GLU A 122 7.00 -15.91 -5.59
N ASN A 123 8.29 -15.55 -5.55
CA ASN A 123 9.27 -16.13 -4.63
C ASN A 123 9.92 -15.08 -3.72
N GLU A 124 9.38 -13.85 -3.67
CA GLU A 124 9.95 -12.77 -2.87
C GLU A 124 8.86 -11.96 -2.15
N GLY A 125 9.13 -11.59 -0.90
CA GLY A 125 8.20 -10.76 -0.14
C GLY A 125 8.86 -9.96 0.97
N GLU A 126 8.11 -9.02 1.51
CA GLU A 126 8.51 -8.22 2.66
C GLU A 126 7.42 -8.19 3.73
N ILE A 127 7.84 -8.33 4.99
CA ILE A 127 7.00 -8.21 6.17
C ILE A 127 7.51 -7.06 7.05
N LEU A 128 6.61 -6.14 7.37
CA LEU A 128 6.82 -5.08 8.35
C LEU A 128 5.88 -5.28 9.53
N ILE A 129 6.43 -5.51 10.72
CA ILE A 129 5.64 -5.54 11.97
C ILE A 129 5.81 -4.20 12.68
N ASN A 130 4.72 -3.67 13.23
CA ASN A 130 4.79 -2.47 14.06
C ASN A 130 5.71 -2.72 15.26
N LYS A 131 6.71 -1.86 15.45
CA LYS A 131 7.75 -1.97 16.47
C LYS A 131 7.20 -2.06 17.89
N LYS A 132 5.99 -1.58 18.16
CA LYS A 132 5.32 -1.77 19.46
C LYS A 132 5.21 -3.24 19.88
N TYR A 133 5.17 -4.18 18.92
CA TYR A 133 5.14 -5.61 19.18
C TYR A 133 6.52 -6.25 19.37
N GLN A 134 7.62 -5.53 19.10
CA GLN A 134 8.98 -6.08 19.13
C GLN A 134 9.34 -6.71 20.50
N LYS A 135 8.87 -6.11 21.59
CA LYS A 135 9.12 -6.61 22.96
C LYS A 135 8.18 -7.75 23.35
N ASN A 136 7.02 -7.89 22.69
CA ASN A 136 6.11 -9.01 22.91
C ASN A 136 6.41 -10.12 21.91
N GLY A 137 7.36 -10.99 22.28
CA GLY A 137 7.81 -12.07 21.40
C GLY A 137 6.71 -13.04 20.95
N GLY A 138 5.64 -13.20 21.73
CA GLY A 138 4.49 -14.05 21.39
C GLY A 138 3.62 -13.43 20.30
N LEU A 139 3.13 -12.20 20.55
CA LEU A 139 2.32 -11.47 19.56
C LEU A 139 3.11 -11.20 18.27
N SER A 140 4.40 -10.85 18.39
CA SER A 140 5.25 -10.62 17.22
C SER A 140 5.43 -11.90 16.38
N PHE A 141 5.56 -13.05 17.04
CA PHE A 141 5.66 -14.33 16.34
C PHE A 141 4.36 -14.73 15.64
N TYR A 142 3.21 -14.49 16.28
CA TYR A 142 1.90 -14.65 15.66
C TYR A 142 1.74 -13.77 14.43
N LEU A 143 2.01 -12.46 14.54
CA LEU A 143 1.92 -11.52 13.42
C LEU A 143 2.85 -11.90 12.26
N PHE A 144 4.01 -12.49 12.57
CA PHE A 144 4.91 -13.03 11.57
C PHE A 144 4.29 -14.23 10.84
N ILE A 145 3.73 -15.21 11.56
CA ILE A 145 3.04 -16.38 10.97
C ILE A 145 1.86 -15.93 10.11
N HIS A 146 0.99 -15.07 10.65
CA HIS A 146 -0.13 -14.48 9.94
C HIS A 146 0.29 -13.87 8.59
N SER A 147 1.40 -13.13 8.61
CA SER A 147 1.95 -12.50 7.41
C SER A 147 2.53 -13.50 6.41
N LEU A 148 3.21 -14.55 6.89
CA LEU A 148 3.68 -15.63 6.02
C LEU A 148 2.52 -16.34 5.31
N LEU A 149 1.38 -16.53 5.98
CA LEU A 149 0.21 -17.17 5.39
C LEU A 149 -0.43 -16.28 4.31
N HIS A 150 -0.52 -14.97 4.52
CA HIS A 150 -0.91 -14.03 3.45
C HIS A 150 0.04 -14.09 2.25
N LEU A 151 1.36 -14.14 2.48
CA LEU A 151 2.34 -14.28 1.41
C LEU A 151 2.25 -15.63 0.68
N SER A 152 1.78 -16.69 1.36
CA SER A 152 1.48 -17.98 0.72
C SER A 152 0.19 -17.99 -0.12
N GLY A 153 -0.54 -16.87 -0.15
CA GLY A 153 -1.78 -16.71 -0.91
C GLY A 153 -3.06 -17.01 -0.12
N LEU A 154 -2.97 -17.30 1.18
CA LEU A 154 -4.16 -17.46 2.02
C LEU A 154 -4.74 -16.10 2.36
N LYS A 155 -6.07 -16.04 2.39
CA LYS A 155 -6.84 -14.89 2.87
C LYS A 155 -7.48 -15.25 4.20
N HIS A 156 -7.92 -14.25 4.95
CA HIS A 156 -8.71 -14.46 6.17
C HIS A 156 -9.88 -15.40 5.86
N SER A 157 -9.83 -16.58 6.46
CA SER A 157 -10.73 -17.70 6.24
C SER A 157 -10.47 -18.73 7.34
N GLN A 158 -11.44 -19.59 7.62
CA GLN A 158 -11.29 -20.67 8.59
C GLN A 158 -10.01 -21.50 8.34
N LYS A 159 -9.69 -21.77 7.06
CA LYS A 159 -8.46 -22.48 6.67
C LYS A 159 -7.18 -21.75 7.10
N MET A 160 -7.18 -20.42 7.05
CA MET A 160 -6.06 -19.62 7.53
C MET A 160 -5.94 -19.71 9.05
N ASP A 161 -7.07 -19.59 9.76
CA ASP A 161 -7.12 -19.65 11.23
C ASP A 161 -6.63 -21.01 11.76
N GLU A 162 -7.05 -22.10 11.12
CA GLU A 162 -6.58 -23.46 11.43
C GLU A 162 -5.07 -23.61 11.25
N LYS A 163 -4.51 -23.03 10.17
CA LYS A 163 -3.05 -23.05 9.94
C LYS A 163 -2.29 -22.18 10.92
N GLU A 164 -2.81 -21.02 11.29
CA GLU A 164 -2.22 -20.19 12.34
C GLU A 164 -2.10 -20.99 13.63
N LEU A 165 -3.18 -21.67 14.02
CA LEU A 165 -3.22 -22.51 15.20
C LEU A 165 -2.24 -23.69 15.10
N GLU A 166 -2.24 -24.45 14.01
CA GLU A 166 -1.31 -25.57 13.78
C GLU A 166 0.15 -25.12 13.95
N ILE A 167 0.53 -24.02 13.28
CA ILE A 167 1.89 -23.52 13.29
C ILE A 167 2.26 -22.97 14.68
N MET A 168 1.36 -22.22 15.32
CA MET A 168 1.58 -21.70 16.67
C MET A 168 1.73 -22.82 17.70
N GLN A 169 0.93 -23.88 17.61
CA GLN A 169 1.05 -25.07 18.46
C GLN A 169 2.41 -25.74 18.28
N LYS A 170 2.83 -25.94 17.02
CA LYS A 170 4.08 -26.63 16.69
C LYS A 170 5.33 -25.86 17.08
N PHE A 171 5.34 -24.53 16.88
CA PHE A 171 6.54 -23.71 17.03
C PHE A 171 6.54 -22.81 18.28
N TYR A 172 5.41 -22.67 18.97
CA TYR A 172 5.25 -21.88 20.20
C TYR A 172 4.34 -22.55 21.27
N PRO A 173 4.55 -23.85 21.60
CA PRO A 173 3.58 -24.67 22.33
C PRO A 173 3.23 -24.19 23.74
N LYS A 174 4.15 -23.53 24.45
CA LYS A 174 3.96 -23.21 25.88
C LYS A 174 2.92 -22.12 26.15
N LYS A 175 2.67 -21.22 25.20
CA LYS A 175 1.80 -20.05 25.43
C LYS A 175 0.88 -19.73 24.24
N TYR A 176 0.78 -20.61 23.25
CA TYR A 176 -0.04 -20.32 22.06
C TYR A 176 -1.49 -20.04 22.43
N LYS A 177 -2.10 -20.80 23.35
CA LYS A 177 -3.51 -20.60 23.76
C LYS A 177 -3.77 -19.19 24.27
N LYS A 178 -2.86 -18.66 25.09
CA LYS A 178 -2.97 -17.30 25.62
C LYS A 178 -2.85 -16.26 24.51
N ILE A 179 -1.90 -16.43 23.59
CA ILE A 179 -1.69 -15.49 22.47
C ILE A 179 -2.88 -15.50 21.51
N MET A 180 -3.41 -16.68 21.19
CA MET A 180 -4.55 -16.82 20.27
C MET A 180 -5.86 -16.33 20.90
N ALA A 181 -5.93 -16.16 22.22
CA ALA A 181 -7.11 -15.57 22.88
C ALA A 181 -7.14 -14.04 22.77
N ASP A 182 -6.00 -13.41 22.44
CA ASP A 182 -5.88 -11.95 22.29
C ASP A 182 -6.26 -11.46 20.87
N PHE A 183 -6.62 -12.37 19.95
CA PHE A 183 -6.98 -12.11 18.55
C PHE A 183 -8.27 -12.82 18.16
#